data_AF-A0A918PXZ7-F1
#
_entry.id   AF-A0A918PXZ7-F1
#
_cell.length_a   1.000
_cell.length_b   1.000
_cell.length_c   1.000
_cell.angle_alpha   90.00
_cell.angle_beta   90.00
_cell.angle_gamma   90.00
#
_symmetry.space_group_name_H-M   'P 1'
#
loop_
_entity.id
_entity.type
_entity.pdbx_description
1 polymer ?
#
loop_
_entity_poly.entity_id
_entity_poly.type
_entity_poly.pdbx_seq_one_letter_code
_entity_poly.pdbx_strand_id
1 'polypeptide(L)'
;MIFQFPFNVPWIMPFNVLRTGPYSEDVDERQLRILRELGELGSVTAVAEALLVSPSAISQQLRLLQRSIPVPLTERHGRRLVLTDAGQALAGAAVEVETALARARHTVEEFVDRPDGEVSVAAFHSAGAAFFPLLLRAFAGPGHPVLALADEDVAQDDFPRLTREYDLVLAHRLDHAPPWPRAVTVTTLLREPLDVALPAGHPLAAAPALTPADVADQPWITVHDGFPVMATIEAIGAAAGRELRLAHRINEFAVAAETVAAGGGLALMPRWTVRPHPALVLRPLTGVRARRHIDALHRPERTARKAVRTVLTELRRAARTIQDRDGDRGRNRDGDRGRDRDGDRNRGAGALSADV
;
A
#
# COMPACT_ATOMS: atom_id res chain seq x y z
N MET A 1 -41.14 1.16 66.52
CA MET A 1 -40.30 1.94 65.58
C MET A 1 -40.77 1.57 64.19
N ILE A 2 -41.43 2.52 63.54
CA ILE A 2 -42.33 2.36 62.40
C ILE A 2 -41.49 2.28 61.11
N PHE A 3 -41.71 1.24 60.30
CA PHE A 3 -41.18 1.14 58.95
C PHE A 3 -42.10 1.90 57.99
N GLN A 4 -41.57 2.90 57.30
CA GLN A 4 -42.30 3.67 56.30
C GLN A 4 -41.37 3.95 55.11
N PHE A 5 -41.57 3.21 54.02
CA PHE A 5 -41.08 3.55 52.68
C PHE A 5 -42.28 3.40 51.73
N PRO A 6 -42.74 4.46 51.04
CA PRO A 6 -43.81 4.32 50.07
C PRO A 6 -43.23 3.89 48.72
N PHE A 7 -43.48 2.64 48.32
CA PHE A 7 -43.42 2.23 46.92
C PHE A 7 -44.77 2.55 46.27
N ASN A 8 -44.79 3.57 45.42
CA ASN A 8 -45.87 3.81 44.48
C ASN A 8 -45.25 3.99 43.09
N VAL A 9 -45.23 2.93 42.29
CA VAL A 9 -44.85 2.98 40.87
C VAL A 9 -46.04 2.43 40.07
N PRO A 10 -46.81 3.27 39.38
CA PRO A 10 -47.85 2.79 38.47
C PRO A 10 -47.20 2.38 37.14
N TRP A 11 -47.40 1.10 36.79
CA TRP A 11 -47.63 0.56 35.46
C TRP A 11 -46.89 1.12 34.23
N ILE A 12 -46.07 0.23 33.66
CA ILE A 12 -45.78 0.01 32.23
C ILE A 12 -46.62 0.88 31.29
N MET A 13 -45.97 1.87 30.67
CA MET A 13 -46.43 2.51 29.44
C MET A 13 -45.71 1.87 28.26
N PRO A 14 -46.40 1.47 27.18
CA PRO A 14 -45.75 0.92 26.00
C PRO A 14 -44.90 1.99 25.31
N PHE A 15 -43.64 1.64 25.05
CA PHE A 15 -42.71 2.40 24.22
C PHE A 15 -43.23 2.40 22.77
N ASN A 16 -44.13 3.34 22.45
CA ASN A 16 -44.42 3.69 21.07
C ASN A 16 -44.90 5.14 21.01
N VAL A 17 -44.61 5.79 19.89
CA VAL A 17 -44.90 7.20 19.54
C VAL A 17 -43.76 8.18 19.82
N LEU A 18 -42.73 8.12 18.97
CA LEU A 18 -42.21 9.28 18.23
C LEU A 18 -41.79 8.83 16.80
N ARG A 19 -42.75 8.33 16.02
CA ARG A 19 -42.64 8.29 14.55
C ARG A 19 -43.36 9.54 14.01
N THR A 20 -42.63 10.62 13.78
CA THR A 20 -43.18 11.81 13.13
C THR A 20 -42.17 12.39 12.13
N GLY A 21 -42.30 11.92 10.89
CA GLY A 21 -41.73 12.42 9.65
C GLY A 21 -42.08 11.41 8.54
N PRO A 22 -42.33 11.82 7.28
CA PRO A 22 -42.71 10.90 6.19
C PRO A 22 -41.61 9.91 5.75
N TYR A 23 -40.53 9.80 6.52
CA TYR A 23 -39.36 8.96 6.29
C TYR A 23 -39.30 7.87 7.36
N SER A 24 -40.14 6.84 7.24
CA SER A 24 -40.29 5.80 8.26
C SER A 24 -39.93 4.39 7.76
N GLU A 25 -38.99 4.28 6.84
CA GLU A 25 -38.16 3.08 6.71
C GLU A 25 -36.74 3.49 7.14
N ASP A 26 -36.33 3.06 8.34
CA ASP A 26 -35.03 3.42 8.91
C ASP A 26 -33.92 2.98 7.96
N VAL A 27 -33.02 3.91 7.63
CA VAL A 27 -31.83 3.63 6.83
C VAL A 27 -30.93 2.70 7.65
N ASP A 28 -30.70 1.49 7.14
CA ASP A 28 -29.89 0.46 7.80
C ASP A 28 -28.39 0.59 7.42
N GLU A 29 -27.49 0.27 8.35
CA GLU A 29 -26.04 0.18 8.12
C GLU A 29 -25.73 -0.71 6.90
N ARG A 30 -26.46 -1.83 6.76
CA ARG A 30 -26.26 -2.75 5.62
C ARG A 30 -26.60 -2.09 4.29
N GLN A 31 -27.65 -1.27 4.24
CA GLN A 31 -28.07 -0.58 3.01
C GLN A 31 -27.06 0.49 2.61
N LEU A 32 -26.55 1.25 3.59
CA LEU A 32 -25.49 2.21 3.39
C LEU A 32 -24.20 1.56 2.89
N ARG A 33 -23.82 0.40 3.45
CA ARG A 33 -22.68 -0.39 2.97
C ARG A 33 -22.86 -0.81 1.52
N ILE A 34 -24.04 -1.33 1.16
CA ILE A 34 -24.33 -1.75 -0.21
C ILE A 34 -24.24 -0.57 -1.20
N LEU A 35 -24.74 0.62 -0.81
CA LEU A 35 -24.65 1.81 -1.65
C LEU A 35 -23.20 2.25 -1.86
N ARG A 36 -22.39 2.22 -0.79
CA ARG A 36 -20.94 2.50 -0.86
C ARG A 36 -20.23 1.53 -1.80
N GLU A 37 -20.45 0.23 -1.62
CA GLU A 37 -19.86 -0.80 -2.49
C GLU A 37 -20.30 -0.62 -3.94
N LEU A 38 -21.56 -0.23 -4.20
CA LEU A 38 -22.03 0.03 -5.57
C LEU A 38 -21.30 1.21 -6.21
N GLY A 39 -21.02 2.27 -5.44
CA GLY A 39 -20.21 3.40 -5.90
C GLY A 39 -18.77 3.00 -6.25
N GLU A 40 -18.19 2.08 -5.49
CA GLU A 40 -16.81 1.61 -5.69
C GLU A 40 -16.68 0.56 -6.81
N LEU A 41 -17.61 -0.39 -6.88
CA LEU A 41 -17.53 -1.55 -7.79
C LEU A 41 -18.29 -1.34 -9.10
N GLY A 42 -19.18 -0.34 -9.16
CA GLY A 42 -19.87 0.09 -10.37
C GLY A 42 -20.90 -0.88 -10.93
N SER A 43 -21.17 -2.01 -10.26
CA SER A 43 -22.23 -2.93 -10.66
C SER A 43 -22.79 -3.75 -9.51
N VAL A 44 -24.09 -4.06 -9.59
CA VAL A 44 -24.80 -4.91 -8.63
C VAL A 44 -24.18 -6.30 -8.53
N THR A 45 -23.74 -6.87 -9.66
CA THR A 45 -23.10 -8.20 -9.69
C THR A 45 -21.78 -8.20 -8.92
N ALA A 46 -20.91 -7.20 -9.16
CA ALA A 46 -19.65 -7.10 -8.45
C ALA A 46 -19.86 -6.87 -6.94
N VAL A 47 -20.87 -6.10 -6.54
CA VAL A 47 -21.24 -5.92 -5.13
C VAL A 47 -21.73 -7.24 -4.51
N ALA A 48 -22.52 -8.01 -5.25
CA ALA A 48 -23.04 -9.29 -4.80
C ALA A 48 -21.91 -10.31 -4.56
N GLU A 49 -20.95 -10.38 -5.48
CA GLU A 49 -19.74 -11.20 -5.36
C GLU A 49 -18.90 -10.76 -4.16
N ALA A 50 -18.62 -9.45 -4.02
CA ALA A 50 -17.81 -8.91 -2.93
C ALA A 50 -18.44 -9.13 -1.54
N LEU A 51 -19.77 -9.15 -1.46
CA LEU A 51 -20.51 -9.36 -0.21
C LEU A 51 -21.01 -10.80 -0.02
N LEU A 52 -20.64 -11.72 -0.91
CA LEU A 52 -21.04 -13.14 -0.88
C LEU A 52 -22.57 -13.35 -0.78
N VAL A 53 -23.34 -12.59 -1.55
CA VAL A 53 -24.81 -12.66 -1.60
C VAL A 53 -25.32 -12.67 -3.04
N SER A 54 -26.62 -12.88 -3.25
CA SER A 54 -27.21 -12.86 -4.60
C SER A 54 -27.38 -11.42 -5.14
N PRO A 55 -27.27 -11.20 -6.47
CA PRO A 55 -27.59 -9.91 -7.09
C PRO A 55 -29.03 -9.42 -6.84
N SER A 56 -29.98 -10.35 -6.67
CA SER A 56 -31.37 -10.02 -6.33
C SER A 56 -31.49 -9.45 -4.92
N ALA A 57 -30.72 -9.97 -3.95
CA ALA A 57 -30.67 -9.44 -2.59
C ALA A 57 -30.08 -8.03 -2.55
N ILE A 58 -28.99 -7.77 -3.29
CA ILE A 58 -28.41 -6.42 -3.43
C ILE A 58 -29.44 -5.45 -4.03
N SER A 59 -30.09 -5.84 -5.13
CA SER A 59 -31.10 -5.02 -5.78
C SER A 59 -32.31 -4.73 -4.88
N GLN A 60 -32.70 -5.69 -4.03
CA GLN A 60 -33.78 -5.50 -3.05
C GLN A 60 -33.38 -4.47 -1.99
N GLN A 61 -32.18 -4.58 -1.42
CA GLN A 61 -31.71 -3.63 -0.40
C GLN A 61 -31.57 -2.21 -0.95
N LEU A 62 -31.08 -2.05 -2.19
CA LEU A 62 -31.04 -0.74 -2.86
C LEU A 62 -32.44 -0.15 -3.09
N ARG A 63 -33.43 -0.98 -3.44
CA ARG A 63 -34.83 -0.52 -3.58
C ARG A 63 -35.44 -0.09 -2.25
N LEU A 64 -35.14 -0.80 -1.16
CA LEU A 64 -35.58 -0.41 0.18
C LEU A 64 -34.96 0.91 0.58
N LEU A 65 -33.64 1.06 0.42
CA LEU A 65 -32.96 2.34 0.68
C LEU A 65 -33.55 3.50 -0.13
N GLN A 66 -33.87 3.26 -1.41
CA GLN A 66 -34.49 4.27 -2.27
C GLN A 66 -35.87 4.70 -1.78
N ARG A 67 -36.64 3.83 -1.10
CA ARG A 67 -37.96 4.20 -0.55
C ARG A 67 -37.83 5.14 0.64
N SER A 68 -36.75 5.03 1.39
CA SER A 68 -36.44 5.93 2.51
C SER A 68 -35.95 7.32 2.09
N ILE A 69 -35.53 7.49 0.82
CA ILE A 69 -34.87 8.72 0.34
C ILE A 69 -35.65 9.32 -0.84
N PRO A 70 -36.04 10.61 -0.77
CA PRO A 70 -36.94 11.23 -1.76
C PRO A 70 -36.27 11.53 -3.11
N VAL A 71 -34.95 11.46 -3.19
CA VAL A 71 -34.17 11.70 -4.41
C VAL A 71 -33.61 10.40 -4.97
N PRO A 72 -33.56 10.22 -6.30
CA PRO A 72 -32.94 9.03 -6.90
C PRO A 72 -31.47 8.90 -6.48
N LEU A 73 -31.10 7.75 -5.93
CA LEU A 73 -29.73 7.40 -5.52
C LEU A 73 -28.97 6.67 -6.63
N THR A 74 -29.69 6.06 -7.55
CA THR A 74 -29.12 5.29 -8.66
C THR A 74 -29.82 5.62 -9.97
N GLU A 75 -29.07 5.54 -11.06
CA GLU A 75 -29.59 5.72 -12.40
C GLU A 75 -28.97 4.70 -13.37
N ARG A 76 -29.61 4.50 -14.52
CA ARG A 76 -29.12 3.59 -15.55
C ARG A 76 -28.29 4.37 -16.56
N HIS A 77 -27.01 4.03 -16.64
CA HIS A 77 -26.15 4.46 -17.73
C HIS A 77 -25.91 3.25 -18.66
N GLY A 78 -26.69 3.18 -19.74
CA GLY A 78 -26.74 2.02 -20.62
C GLY A 78 -27.19 0.76 -19.88
N ARG A 79 -26.31 -0.25 -19.78
CA ARG A 79 -26.57 -1.51 -19.07
C ARG A 79 -26.17 -1.49 -17.60
N ARG A 80 -25.45 -0.45 -17.14
CA ARG A 80 -24.91 -0.36 -15.78
C ARG A 80 -25.80 0.49 -14.88
N LEU A 81 -25.95 0.05 -13.64
CA LEU A 81 -26.56 0.85 -12.57
C LEU A 81 -25.44 1.63 -11.90
N VAL A 82 -25.49 2.95 -11.97
CA VAL A 82 -24.50 3.86 -11.38
C VAL A 82 -25.16 4.72 -10.31
N LEU A 83 -24.37 5.28 -9.41
CA LEU A 83 -24.88 6.24 -8.43
C LEU A 83 -25.12 7.60 -9.09
N THR A 84 -26.20 8.26 -8.71
CA THR A 84 -26.43 9.69 -8.99
C THR A 84 -25.54 10.56 -8.09
N ASP A 85 -25.54 11.88 -8.28
CA ASP A 85 -24.85 12.81 -7.35
C ASP A 85 -25.35 12.66 -5.91
N ALA A 86 -26.66 12.48 -5.71
CA ALA A 86 -27.24 12.22 -4.41
C ALA A 86 -26.81 10.84 -3.86
N GLY A 87 -26.73 9.82 -4.71
CA GLY A 87 -26.20 8.51 -4.37
C GLY A 87 -24.74 8.56 -3.92
N GLN A 88 -23.90 9.32 -4.64
CA GLN A 88 -22.50 9.53 -4.31
C GLN A 88 -22.35 10.28 -2.97
N ALA A 89 -23.15 11.32 -2.73
CA ALA A 89 -23.16 12.04 -1.48
C ALA A 89 -23.54 11.13 -0.29
N LEU A 90 -24.58 10.31 -0.44
CA LEU A 90 -25.01 9.37 0.60
C LEU A 90 -24.00 8.24 0.81
N ALA A 91 -23.38 7.73 -0.25
CA ALA A 91 -22.29 6.77 -0.16
C ALA A 91 -21.06 7.36 0.57
N GLY A 92 -20.78 8.65 0.39
CA GLY A 92 -19.78 9.38 1.17
C GLY A 92 -20.15 9.45 2.66
N ALA A 93 -21.39 9.81 2.98
CA ALA A 93 -21.87 9.85 4.37
C ALA A 93 -21.88 8.46 5.04
N ALA A 94 -22.10 7.39 4.28
CA ALA A 94 -22.03 6.01 4.77
C ALA A 94 -20.66 5.68 5.41
N VAL A 95 -19.57 6.23 4.87
CA VAL A 95 -18.22 6.06 5.43
C VAL A 95 -18.13 6.63 6.85
N GLU A 96 -18.75 7.78 7.10
CA GLU A 96 -18.75 8.43 8.41
C GLU A 96 -19.54 7.61 9.43
N VAL A 97 -20.70 7.08 9.02
CA VAL A 97 -21.53 6.19 9.84
C VAL A 97 -20.79 4.89 10.17
N GLU A 98 -20.21 4.22 9.18
CA GLU A 98 -19.43 3.00 9.40
C GLU A 98 -18.23 3.25 10.32
N THR A 99 -17.56 4.41 10.16
CA THR A 99 -16.47 4.84 11.04
C THR A 99 -16.95 5.08 12.47
N ALA A 100 -18.09 5.74 12.66
CA ALA A 100 -18.68 5.99 13.97
C ALA A 100 -19.08 4.69 14.67
N LEU A 101 -19.73 3.77 13.94
CA LEU A 101 -20.09 2.45 14.45
C LEU A 101 -18.85 1.61 14.79
N ALA A 102 -17.81 1.64 13.94
CA ALA A 102 -16.55 0.99 14.24
C ALA A 102 -15.89 1.55 15.50
N ARG A 103 -15.92 2.88 15.69
CA ARG A 103 -15.43 3.52 16.92
C ARG A 103 -16.24 3.09 18.14
N ALA A 104 -17.58 3.08 18.05
CA ALA A 104 -18.44 2.67 19.16
C ALA A 104 -18.19 1.21 19.57
N ARG A 105 -18.05 0.29 18.60
CA ARG A 105 -17.65 -1.11 18.87
C ARG A 105 -16.30 -1.17 19.58
N HIS A 106 -15.33 -0.38 19.12
CA HIS A 106 -14.00 -0.36 19.70
C HIS A 106 -13.95 0.30 21.09
N THR A 107 -14.79 1.30 21.37
CA THR A 107 -14.88 1.90 22.72
C THR A 107 -15.23 0.85 23.76
N VAL A 108 -16.08 -0.13 23.42
CA VAL A 108 -16.37 -1.27 24.32
C VAL A 108 -15.17 -2.20 24.45
N GLU A 109 -14.45 -2.46 23.35
CA GLU A 109 -13.22 -3.26 23.37
C GLU A 109 -12.10 -2.62 24.20
N GLU A 110 -12.06 -1.29 24.34
CA GLU A 110 -11.11 -0.61 25.24
C GLU A 110 -11.37 -0.92 26.73
N PHE A 111 -12.59 -1.33 27.11
CA PHE A 111 -12.92 -1.82 28.47
C PHE A 111 -12.73 -3.34 28.61
N VAL A 112 -12.64 -4.05 27.49
CA VAL A 112 -12.31 -5.48 27.44
C VAL A 112 -10.85 -5.56 27.07
N ASP A 113 -9.96 -5.34 28.04
CA ASP A 113 -8.49 -5.20 27.96
C ASP A 113 -7.80 -6.25 27.02
N ARG A 114 -8.01 -6.12 25.72
CA ARG A 114 -7.52 -6.99 24.63
C ARG A 114 -6.83 -6.11 23.60
N PRO A 115 -5.64 -5.59 23.92
CA PRO A 115 -4.77 -4.92 22.94
C PRO A 115 -4.31 -5.83 21.78
N ASP A 116 -4.62 -7.13 21.84
CA ASP A 116 -4.06 -8.22 21.02
C ASP A 116 -4.89 -8.60 19.78
N GLY A 117 -5.71 -7.69 19.26
CA GLY A 117 -6.46 -7.97 18.02
C GLY A 117 -5.51 -8.23 16.85
N GLU A 118 -5.76 -9.30 16.09
CA GLU A 118 -5.02 -9.57 14.85
C GLU A 118 -5.18 -8.40 13.87
N VAL A 119 -4.07 -7.94 13.29
CA VAL A 119 -4.04 -6.94 12.22
C VAL A 119 -3.52 -7.63 10.96
N SER A 120 -4.40 -7.75 9.97
CA SER A 120 -4.05 -8.32 8.68
C SER A 120 -3.39 -7.27 7.78
N VAL A 121 -2.22 -7.61 7.23
CA VAL A 121 -1.42 -6.77 6.35
C VAL A 121 -1.22 -7.50 5.03
N ALA A 122 -1.68 -6.92 3.93
CA ALA A 122 -1.32 -7.38 2.59
C ALA A 122 -0.13 -6.57 2.07
N ALA A 123 0.84 -7.23 1.45
CA ALA A 123 1.96 -6.56 0.82
C ALA A 123 2.52 -7.35 -0.36
N PHE A 124 3.00 -6.62 -1.38
CA PHE A 124 3.81 -7.20 -2.45
C PHE A 124 5.23 -7.51 -1.95
N HIS A 125 5.88 -8.48 -2.60
CA HIS A 125 7.16 -9.10 -2.22
C HIS A 125 8.19 -8.16 -1.55
N SER A 126 8.62 -7.09 -2.24
CA SER A 126 9.68 -6.20 -1.71
C SER A 126 9.23 -5.35 -0.51
N ALA A 127 7.96 -4.95 -0.45
CA ALA A 127 7.42 -4.24 0.71
C ALA A 127 7.27 -5.19 1.91
N GLY A 128 6.74 -6.39 1.69
CA GLY A 128 6.65 -7.43 2.73
C GLY A 128 8.03 -7.73 3.32
N ALA A 129 9.03 -7.98 2.48
CA ALA A 129 10.40 -8.26 2.90
C ALA A 129 11.08 -7.10 3.65
N ALA A 130 10.77 -5.85 3.30
CA ALA A 130 11.38 -4.67 3.92
C ALA A 130 10.70 -4.26 5.23
N PHE A 131 9.36 -4.23 5.26
CA PHE A 131 8.57 -3.72 6.38
C PHE A 131 8.24 -4.78 7.41
N PHE A 132 7.75 -5.95 6.99
CA PHE A 132 7.13 -6.91 7.92
C PHE A 132 8.10 -7.43 9.00
N PRO A 133 9.38 -7.74 8.70
CA PRO A 133 10.33 -8.11 9.74
C PRO A 133 10.60 -7.00 10.78
N LEU A 134 10.48 -5.71 10.40
CA LEU A 134 10.60 -4.60 11.34
C LEU A 134 9.38 -4.52 12.25
N LEU A 135 8.18 -4.76 11.71
CA LEU A 135 6.95 -4.81 12.50
C LEU A 135 6.96 -5.98 13.50
N LEU A 136 7.33 -7.19 13.07
CA LEU A 136 7.43 -8.35 13.95
C LEU A 136 8.40 -8.10 15.12
N ARG A 137 9.55 -7.46 14.86
CA ARG A 137 10.50 -7.09 15.92
C ARG A 137 9.93 -6.03 16.87
N ALA A 138 9.20 -5.06 16.35
CA ALA A 138 8.59 -4.00 17.16
C ALA A 138 7.47 -4.54 18.08
N PHE A 139 6.84 -5.66 17.71
CA PHE A 139 5.71 -6.25 18.41
C PHE A 139 6.00 -7.63 19.03
N ALA A 140 7.27 -7.95 19.29
CA ALA A 140 7.67 -9.25 19.83
C ALA A 140 7.27 -9.48 21.31
N GLY A 141 6.89 -8.43 22.03
CA GLY A 141 6.48 -8.49 23.44
C GLY A 141 4.98 -8.70 23.66
N PRO A 142 4.55 -9.03 24.89
CA PRO A 142 3.14 -9.10 25.24
C PRO A 142 2.45 -7.73 25.15
N GLY A 143 1.14 -7.72 24.88
CA GLY A 143 0.33 -6.50 24.79
C GLY A 143 0.48 -5.72 23.48
N HIS A 144 1.08 -6.33 22.46
CA HIS A 144 1.21 -5.77 21.12
C HIS A 144 0.27 -6.49 20.12
N PRO A 145 -0.11 -5.82 19.01
CA PRO A 145 -0.94 -6.44 17.98
C PRO A 145 -0.32 -7.72 17.41
N VAL A 146 -1.13 -8.77 17.24
CA VAL A 146 -0.75 -9.95 16.47
C VAL A 146 -0.81 -9.59 14.98
N LEU A 147 0.20 -9.97 14.21
CA LEU A 147 0.28 -9.63 12.78
C LEU A 147 0.07 -10.86 11.91
N ALA A 148 -0.76 -10.71 10.88
CA ALA A 148 -0.87 -11.67 9.79
C ALA A 148 -0.43 -11.00 8.48
N LEU A 149 0.52 -11.59 7.76
CA LEU A 149 0.96 -11.12 6.43
C LEU A 149 0.32 -12.00 5.35
N ALA A 150 -0.28 -11.36 4.35
CA ALA A 150 -0.62 -11.97 3.08
C ALA A 150 0.29 -11.43 1.96
N ASP A 151 0.71 -12.32 1.08
CA ASP A 151 1.47 -11.99 -0.13
C ASP A 151 0.48 -11.66 -1.25
N GLU A 152 0.43 -10.38 -1.61
CA GLU A 152 -0.50 -9.84 -2.60
C GLU A 152 0.27 -8.96 -3.59
N ASP A 153 0.70 -9.55 -4.71
CA ASP A 153 1.38 -8.85 -5.80
C ASP A 153 0.45 -8.68 -7.00
N VAL A 154 -0.40 -7.65 -6.89
CA VAL A 154 -1.44 -7.32 -7.87
C VAL A 154 -1.07 -6.12 -8.72
N ALA A 155 -1.79 -5.92 -9.82
CA ALA A 155 -1.66 -4.70 -10.62
C ALA A 155 -2.05 -3.46 -9.80
N GLN A 156 -1.56 -2.28 -10.21
CA GLN A 156 -1.74 -1.04 -9.46
C GLN A 156 -3.22 -0.78 -9.08
N ASP A 157 -4.13 -0.97 -10.03
CA ASP A 157 -5.54 -0.63 -9.86
C ASP A 157 -6.31 -1.60 -8.95
N ASP A 158 -5.72 -2.75 -8.61
CA ASP A 158 -6.34 -3.78 -7.78
C ASP A 158 -6.01 -3.63 -6.28
N PHE A 159 -4.94 -2.92 -5.91
CA PHE A 159 -4.57 -2.69 -4.50
C PHE A 159 -5.70 -2.10 -3.64
N PRO A 160 -6.48 -1.09 -4.09
CA PRO A 160 -7.57 -0.56 -3.30
C PRO A 160 -8.63 -1.61 -2.94
N ARG A 161 -8.82 -2.64 -3.78
CA ARG A 161 -9.82 -3.68 -3.55
C ARG A 161 -9.47 -4.56 -2.35
N LEU A 162 -8.18 -4.84 -2.16
CA LEU A 162 -7.65 -5.62 -1.05
C LEU A 162 -8.00 -5.04 0.32
N THR A 163 -8.27 -3.72 0.42
CA THR A 163 -8.68 -3.07 1.69
C THR A 163 -10.04 -3.53 2.24
N ARG A 164 -10.82 -4.27 1.43
CA ARG A 164 -12.03 -4.98 1.88
C ARG A 164 -11.71 -6.14 2.80
N GLU A 165 -10.66 -6.87 2.48
CA GLU A 165 -10.25 -8.11 3.16
C GLU A 165 -9.19 -7.85 4.23
N TYR A 166 -8.24 -6.96 3.94
CA TYR A 166 -7.11 -6.67 4.80
C TYR A 166 -7.28 -5.34 5.56
N ASP A 167 -6.77 -5.28 6.80
CA ASP A 167 -6.81 -4.05 7.59
C ASP A 167 -5.86 -2.97 7.04
N LEU A 168 -4.69 -3.38 6.56
CA LEU A 168 -3.68 -2.52 5.94
C LEU A 168 -3.16 -3.17 4.65
N VAL A 169 -3.05 -2.40 3.57
CA VAL A 169 -2.49 -2.86 2.29
C VAL A 169 -1.29 -2.00 1.94
N LEU A 170 -0.11 -2.60 1.80
CA LEU A 170 1.08 -1.93 1.26
C LEU A 170 1.00 -1.97 -0.26
N ALA A 171 0.65 -0.84 -0.86
CA ALA A 171 0.49 -0.67 -2.30
C ALA A 171 1.66 0.10 -2.89
N HIS A 172 1.88 -0.06 -4.19
CA HIS A 172 2.82 0.76 -4.94
C HIS A 172 2.18 1.46 -6.14
N ARG A 173 2.77 2.58 -6.53
CA ARG A 173 2.42 3.30 -7.76
C ARG A 173 3.60 4.15 -8.21
N LEU A 174 3.63 4.57 -9.47
CA LEU A 174 4.62 5.54 -9.93
C LEU A 174 4.25 6.97 -9.51
N ASP A 175 5.25 7.86 -9.50
CA ASP A 175 5.06 9.28 -9.19
C ASP A 175 3.99 9.96 -10.07
N HIS A 176 3.84 9.52 -11.33
CA HIS A 176 2.89 10.09 -12.30
C HIS A 176 1.59 9.30 -12.40
N ALA A 177 1.42 8.23 -11.62
CA ALA A 177 0.19 7.47 -11.59
C ALA A 177 -0.97 8.32 -11.04
N PRO A 178 -2.21 8.06 -11.48
CA PRO A 178 -3.39 8.67 -10.88
C PRO A 178 -3.41 8.53 -9.35
N PRO A 179 -4.05 9.47 -8.63
CA PRO A 179 -4.25 9.30 -7.19
C PRO A 179 -5.11 8.07 -6.90
N TRP A 180 -4.92 7.48 -5.73
CA TRP A 180 -5.77 6.40 -5.24
C TRP A 180 -7.25 6.83 -5.18
N PRO A 181 -8.21 5.89 -5.34
CA PRO A 181 -9.63 6.18 -5.18
C PRO A 181 -9.95 6.79 -3.81
N ARG A 182 -10.94 7.69 -3.75
CA ARG A 182 -11.36 8.36 -2.50
C ARG A 182 -11.86 7.40 -1.41
N ALA A 183 -12.24 6.18 -1.80
CA ALA A 183 -12.71 5.13 -0.90
C ALA A 183 -11.65 4.63 0.09
N VAL A 184 -10.37 4.87 -0.19
CA VAL A 184 -9.27 4.45 0.67
C VAL A 184 -8.56 5.65 1.28
N THR A 185 -8.18 5.53 2.54
CA THR A 185 -7.24 6.44 3.19
C THR A 185 -5.83 6.02 2.82
N VAL A 186 -5.00 7.01 2.49
CA VAL A 186 -3.62 6.80 2.00
C VAL A 186 -2.64 7.39 3.00
N THR A 187 -1.64 6.61 3.38
CA THR A 187 -0.44 7.10 4.07
C THR A 187 0.79 6.75 3.24
N THR A 188 1.44 7.74 2.62
CA THR A 188 2.72 7.50 1.94
C THR A 188 3.81 7.15 2.93
N LEU A 189 4.40 5.96 2.78
CA LEU A 189 5.49 5.46 3.59
C LEU A 189 6.84 5.81 2.99
N LEU A 190 7.03 5.52 1.70
CA LEU A 190 8.29 5.75 0.99
C LEU A 190 8.05 6.39 -0.38
N ARG A 191 9.01 7.22 -0.81
CA ARG A 191 9.18 7.66 -2.19
C ARG A 191 10.54 7.17 -2.67
N GLU A 192 10.55 5.99 -3.23
CA GLU A 192 11.75 5.20 -3.46
C GLU A 192 12.26 5.36 -4.90
N PRO A 193 13.55 5.73 -5.10
CA PRO A 193 14.18 5.69 -6.40
C PRO A 193 14.24 4.27 -6.97
N LEU A 194 14.03 4.15 -8.27
CA LEU A 194 14.33 2.98 -9.07
C LEU A 194 15.65 3.23 -9.79
N ASP A 195 16.68 2.48 -9.42
CA ASP A 195 18.01 2.55 -10.02
C ASP A 195 18.18 1.45 -11.08
N VAL A 196 19.07 1.66 -12.03
CA VAL A 196 19.44 0.61 -13.00
C VAL A 196 20.35 -0.39 -12.31
N ALA A 197 19.97 -1.66 -12.33
CA ALA A 197 20.76 -2.78 -11.89
C ALA A 197 21.52 -3.40 -13.05
N LEU A 198 22.80 -3.68 -12.82
CA LEU A 198 23.71 -4.29 -13.76
C LEU A 198 24.69 -5.22 -13.04
N PRO A 199 25.28 -6.21 -13.74
CA PRO A 199 26.40 -6.98 -13.21
C PRO A 199 27.54 -6.06 -12.75
N ALA A 200 28.22 -6.42 -11.66
CA ALA A 200 29.31 -5.61 -11.11
C ALA A 200 30.48 -5.39 -12.10
N GLY A 201 30.73 -6.34 -12.99
CA GLY A 201 31.75 -6.24 -14.05
C GLY A 201 31.27 -5.56 -15.34
N HIS A 202 30.02 -5.09 -15.41
CA HIS A 202 29.48 -4.46 -16.62
C HIS A 202 30.16 -3.10 -16.87
N PRO A 203 30.50 -2.70 -18.11
CA PRO A 203 31.20 -1.43 -18.39
C PRO A 203 30.52 -0.19 -17.81
N LEU A 204 29.19 -0.15 -17.85
CA LEU A 204 28.39 0.93 -17.27
C LEU A 204 28.46 1.02 -15.73
N ALA A 205 29.01 0.02 -15.04
CA ALA A 205 29.19 0.04 -13.59
C ALA A 205 30.15 1.14 -13.14
N ALA A 206 31.10 1.54 -13.99
CA ALA A 206 32.05 2.59 -13.67
C ALA A 206 31.42 3.99 -13.65
N ALA A 207 30.31 4.19 -14.37
CA ALA A 207 29.63 5.49 -14.42
C ALA A 207 28.98 5.80 -13.06
N PRO A 208 29.00 7.06 -12.58
CA PRO A 208 28.35 7.44 -11.32
C PRO A 208 26.82 7.49 -11.44
N ALA A 209 26.31 7.72 -12.64
CA ALA A 209 24.89 7.71 -13.01
C ALA A 209 24.77 7.37 -14.50
N LEU A 210 23.59 6.96 -14.92
CA LEU A 210 23.28 6.59 -16.31
C LEU A 210 22.21 7.52 -16.88
N THR A 211 22.18 7.63 -18.19
CA THR A 211 21.15 8.31 -18.99
C THR A 211 20.37 7.27 -19.80
N PRO A 212 19.19 7.60 -20.35
CA PRO A 212 18.45 6.70 -21.22
C PRO A 212 19.25 6.22 -22.43
N ALA A 213 20.10 7.09 -22.99
CA ALA A 213 20.96 6.75 -24.13
C ALA A 213 22.00 5.67 -23.77
N ASP A 214 22.57 5.71 -22.57
CA ASP A 214 23.58 4.73 -22.13
C ASP A 214 23.05 3.29 -22.05
N VAL A 215 21.74 3.15 -21.83
CA VAL A 215 21.06 1.87 -21.52
C VAL A 215 20.09 1.43 -22.62
N ALA A 216 19.91 2.23 -23.67
CA ALA A 216 18.91 1.99 -24.71
C ALA A 216 19.16 0.71 -25.51
N ASP A 217 20.43 0.41 -25.79
CA ASP A 217 20.84 -0.73 -26.63
C ASP A 217 20.99 -2.04 -25.83
N GLN A 218 20.65 -2.03 -24.54
CA GLN A 218 20.81 -3.17 -23.64
C GLN A 218 19.54 -4.05 -23.60
N PRO A 219 19.66 -5.37 -23.34
CA PRO A 219 18.52 -6.20 -22.92
C PRO A 219 17.92 -5.69 -21.63
N TRP A 220 16.58 -5.70 -21.54
CA TRP A 220 15.85 -5.34 -20.33
C TRP A 220 15.04 -6.49 -19.75
N ILE A 221 15.09 -6.59 -18.43
CA ILE A 221 14.19 -7.35 -17.58
C ILE A 221 13.18 -6.33 -17.03
N THR A 222 11.90 -6.57 -17.27
CA THR A 222 10.80 -5.71 -16.81
C THR A 222 9.71 -6.53 -16.15
N VAL A 223 8.62 -5.90 -15.76
CA VAL A 223 7.43 -6.51 -15.13
C VAL A 223 6.37 -6.89 -16.18
N HIS A 224 5.32 -7.59 -15.75
CA HIS A 224 4.13 -7.81 -16.57
C HIS A 224 3.36 -6.51 -16.81
N ASP A 225 2.50 -6.49 -17.83
CA ASP A 225 1.67 -5.33 -18.12
C ASP A 225 0.73 -5.02 -16.94
N GLY A 226 0.46 -3.73 -16.70
CA GLY A 226 -0.32 -3.26 -15.55
C GLY A 226 0.47 -3.05 -14.25
N PHE A 227 1.75 -3.46 -14.20
CA PHE A 227 2.63 -3.20 -13.07
C PHE A 227 3.41 -1.88 -13.23
N PRO A 228 3.66 -1.11 -12.14
CA PRO A 228 4.16 0.25 -12.24
C PRO A 228 5.49 0.40 -12.99
N VAL A 229 6.42 -0.55 -12.87
CA VAL A 229 7.76 -0.41 -13.47
C VAL A 229 7.73 -0.29 -15.00
N MET A 230 6.73 -0.88 -15.67
CA MET A 230 6.63 -0.89 -17.13
C MET A 230 6.57 0.53 -17.73
N ALA A 231 5.79 1.44 -17.12
CA ALA A 231 5.70 2.82 -17.58
C ALA A 231 7.03 3.59 -17.46
N THR A 232 7.92 3.20 -16.54
CA THR A 232 9.27 3.78 -16.47
C THR A 232 10.16 3.26 -17.58
N ILE A 233 10.05 1.97 -17.95
CA ILE A 233 10.75 1.39 -19.10
C ILE A 233 10.32 2.08 -20.40
N GLU A 234 9.03 2.30 -20.60
CA GLU A 234 8.51 3.05 -21.75
C GLU A 234 9.06 4.48 -21.79
N ALA A 235 9.11 5.17 -20.66
CA ALA A 235 9.69 6.51 -20.56
C ALA A 235 11.19 6.54 -20.90
N ILE A 236 11.95 5.49 -20.57
CA ILE A 236 13.36 5.35 -20.96
C ILE A 236 13.48 5.23 -22.48
N GLY A 237 12.71 4.34 -23.11
CA GLY A 237 12.72 4.18 -24.57
C GLY A 237 12.34 5.46 -25.29
N ALA A 238 11.28 6.12 -24.83
CA ALA A 238 10.84 7.41 -25.37
C ALA A 238 11.92 8.49 -25.24
N ALA A 239 12.55 8.62 -24.07
CA ALA A 239 13.61 9.61 -23.84
C ALA A 239 14.89 9.32 -24.65
N ALA A 240 15.17 8.05 -24.96
CA ALA A 240 16.28 7.65 -25.82
C ALA A 240 15.94 7.74 -27.33
N GLY A 241 14.67 7.90 -27.70
CA GLY A 241 14.24 7.79 -29.10
C GLY A 241 14.47 6.38 -29.67
N ARG A 242 14.34 5.35 -28.83
CA ARG A 242 14.63 3.95 -29.15
C ARG A 242 13.55 3.02 -28.60
N GLU A 243 13.27 1.96 -29.34
CA GLU A 243 12.50 0.83 -28.81
C GLU A 243 13.44 -0.06 -27.99
N LEU A 244 13.10 -0.31 -26.73
CA LEU A 244 13.94 -1.12 -25.83
C LEU A 244 13.70 -2.61 -26.07
N ARG A 245 14.78 -3.40 -26.05
CA ARG A 245 14.68 -4.86 -26.17
C ARG A 245 14.28 -5.49 -24.83
N LEU A 246 13.02 -5.85 -24.68
CA LEU A 246 12.50 -6.55 -23.50
C LEU A 246 12.80 -8.06 -23.60
N ALA A 247 13.85 -8.51 -22.90
CA ALA A 247 14.29 -9.90 -22.92
C ALA A 247 13.49 -10.81 -21.96
N HIS A 248 13.07 -10.27 -20.82
CA HIS A 248 12.41 -11.04 -19.76
C HIS A 248 11.30 -10.22 -19.06
N ARG A 249 10.26 -10.92 -18.59
CA ARG A 249 9.17 -10.36 -17.78
C ARG A 249 9.11 -11.07 -16.42
N ILE A 250 9.53 -10.36 -15.37
CA ILE A 250 9.72 -10.86 -14.00
C ILE A 250 9.25 -9.77 -13.03
N ASN A 251 8.24 -10.06 -12.21
CA ASN A 251 7.73 -9.11 -11.21
C ASN A 251 8.55 -9.09 -9.92
N GLU A 252 9.10 -10.24 -9.53
CA GLU A 252 9.80 -10.41 -8.26
C GLU A 252 11.27 -9.94 -8.38
N PHE A 253 11.66 -8.99 -7.52
CA PHE A 253 12.95 -8.32 -7.64
C PHE A 253 14.16 -9.19 -7.27
N ALA A 254 14.02 -10.17 -6.37
CA ALA A 254 15.11 -11.11 -6.09
C ALA A 254 15.39 -12.01 -7.30
N VAL A 255 14.36 -12.52 -7.97
CA VAL A 255 14.52 -13.30 -9.23
C VAL A 255 15.12 -12.42 -10.33
N ALA A 256 14.65 -11.17 -10.46
CA ALA A 256 15.24 -10.21 -11.39
C ALA A 256 16.72 -9.96 -11.06
N ALA A 257 17.08 -9.83 -9.78
CA ALA A 257 18.46 -9.62 -9.34
C ALA A 257 19.39 -10.77 -9.78
N GLU A 258 18.99 -12.01 -9.54
CA GLU A 258 19.75 -13.19 -9.96
C GLU A 258 19.89 -13.25 -11.49
N THR A 259 18.83 -12.89 -12.22
CA THR A 259 18.83 -12.86 -13.68
C THR A 259 19.76 -11.77 -14.23
N VAL A 260 19.77 -10.58 -13.62
CA VAL A 260 20.75 -9.52 -13.94
C VAL A 260 22.16 -10.03 -13.64
N ALA A 261 22.39 -10.66 -12.49
CA ALA A 261 23.72 -11.14 -12.09
C ALA A 261 24.27 -12.20 -13.06
N ALA A 262 23.40 -13.03 -13.63
CA ALA A 262 23.72 -14.00 -14.66
C ALA A 262 23.90 -13.40 -16.08
N GLY A 263 23.70 -12.09 -16.25
CA GLY A 263 23.87 -11.40 -17.54
C GLY A 263 22.63 -11.43 -18.45
N GLY A 264 21.45 -11.74 -17.92
CA GLY A 264 20.19 -11.76 -18.69
C GLY A 264 19.68 -10.39 -19.14
N GLY A 265 20.20 -9.31 -18.55
CA GLY A 265 19.90 -7.93 -18.95
C GLY A 265 19.97 -6.95 -17.79
N LEU A 266 19.60 -5.70 -18.07
CA LEU A 266 19.41 -4.65 -17.09
C LEU A 266 18.01 -4.72 -16.47
N ALA A 267 17.87 -4.26 -15.23
CA ALA A 267 16.56 -4.12 -14.59
C ALA A 267 16.46 -2.79 -13.84
N LEU A 268 15.25 -2.25 -13.69
CA LEU A 268 15.01 -1.21 -12.70
C LEU A 268 14.79 -1.86 -11.33
N MET A 269 15.57 -1.47 -10.33
CA MET A 269 15.51 -2.02 -8.99
C MET A 269 15.31 -0.93 -7.93
N PRO A 270 14.44 -1.17 -6.94
CA PRO A 270 14.23 -0.22 -5.86
C PRO A 270 15.44 -0.13 -4.93
N ARG A 271 15.86 1.10 -4.63
CA ARG A 271 17.11 1.35 -3.91
C ARG A 271 17.13 0.83 -2.47
N TRP A 272 16.01 0.89 -1.76
CA TRP A 272 15.97 0.71 -0.31
C TRP A 272 15.39 -0.63 0.14
N THR A 273 14.41 -1.13 -0.60
CA THR A 273 13.60 -2.29 -0.23
C THR A 273 14.10 -3.62 -0.78
N VAL A 274 15.02 -3.60 -1.77
CA VAL A 274 15.73 -4.82 -2.18
C VAL A 274 16.93 -5.07 -1.26
N ARG A 275 17.17 -6.33 -0.96
CA ARG A 275 18.41 -6.77 -0.34
C ARG A 275 19.60 -6.51 -1.28
N PRO A 276 20.74 -5.99 -0.79
CA PRO A 276 21.95 -5.89 -1.59
C PRO A 276 22.34 -7.25 -2.15
N HIS A 277 22.68 -7.27 -3.43
CA HIS A 277 23.19 -8.46 -4.10
C HIS A 277 24.68 -8.24 -4.42
N PRO A 278 25.59 -9.16 -4.01
CA PRO A 278 27.04 -8.92 -4.10
C PRO A 278 27.56 -8.83 -5.54
N ALA A 279 26.90 -9.50 -6.49
CA ALA A 279 27.27 -9.46 -7.91
C ALA A 279 26.63 -8.29 -8.68
N LEU A 280 25.85 -7.43 -8.02
CA LEU A 280 25.15 -6.33 -8.68
C LEU A 280 25.66 -4.97 -8.26
N VAL A 281 25.59 -4.04 -9.20
CA VAL A 281 25.79 -2.62 -8.99
C VAL A 281 24.51 -1.89 -9.39
N LEU A 282 24.03 -1.03 -8.49
CA LEU A 282 22.93 -0.11 -8.78
C LEU A 282 23.48 1.26 -9.18
N ARG A 283 22.95 1.82 -10.28
CA ARG A 283 23.28 3.16 -10.76
C ARG A 283 22.04 4.02 -10.93
N PRO A 284 22.03 5.25 -10.36
CA PRO A 284 20.95 6.19 -10.57
C PRO A 284 20.74 6.46 -12.05
N LEU A 285 19.47 6.55 -12.45
CA LEU A 285 19.08 7.01 -13.77
C LEU A 285 18.75 8.50 -13.73
N THR A 286 19.36 9.25 -14.63
CA THR A 286 19.11 10.67 -14.86
C THR A 286 18.31 10.86 -16.14
N GLY A 287 17.65 12.01 -16.31
CA GLY A 287 16.85 12.29 -17.51
C GLY A 287 15.44 11.66 -17.52
N VAL A 288 15.19 10.64 -16.69
CA VAL A 288 13.85 10.06 -16.47
C VAL A 288 13.56 10.00 -14.97
N ARG A 289 12.35 10.40 -14.58
CA ARG A 289 11.92 10.34 -13.17
C ARG A 289 11.49 8.92 -12.79
N ALA A 290 12.48 8.08 -12.50
CA ALA A 290 12.29 6.70 -12.06
C ALA A 290 12.10 6.62 -10.54
N ARG A 291 10.87 6.86 -10.07
CA ARG A 291 10.51 6.77 -8.64
C ARG A 291 9.16 6.10 -8.48
N ARG A 292 9.05 5.31 -7.42
CA ARG A 292 7.79 4.72 -6.97
C ARG A 292 7.40 5.24 -5.58
N HIS A 293 6.12 5.31 -5.33
CA HIS A 293 5.57 5.46 -4.00
C HIS A 293 5.26 4.08 -3.42
N ILE A 294 5.55 3.90 -2.14
CA ILE A 294 4.99 2.82 -1.32
C ILE A 294 4.01 3.48 -0.35
N ASP A 295 2.74 3.15 -0.49
CA ASP A 295 1.64 3.73 0.25
C ASP A 295 0.97 2.65 1.12
N ALA A 296 0.65 2.96 2.37
CA ALA A 296 -0.27 2.16 3.18
C ALA A 296 -1.70 2.62 2.91
N LEU A 297 -2.53 1.71 2.39
CA LEU A 297 -3.94 1.91 2.12
C LEU A 297 -4.77 1.22 3.19
N HIS A 298 -5.88 1.84 3.59
CA HIS A 298 -6.90 1.21 4.41
C HIS A 298 -8.24 1.88 4.23
N ARG A 299 -9.33 1.20 4.57
CA ARG A 299 -10.64 1.85 4.66
C ARG A 299 -10.72 2.74 5.90
N PRO A 300 -11.39 3.91 5.87
CA PRO A 300 -11.42 4.86 6.98
C PRO A 300 -11.83 4.24 8.32
N GLU A 301 -12.78 3.33 8.32
CA GLU A 301 -13.29 2.63 9.50
C GLU A 301 -12.24 1.72 10.18
N ARG A 302 -11.23 1.25 9.45
CA ARG A 302 -10.19 0.34 10.00
C ARG A 302 -9.38 0.99 11.11
N THR A 303 -9.13 2.29 11.02
CA THR A 303 -8.38 3.04 12.04
C THR A 303 -9.22 3.42 13.25
N ALA A 304 -10.49 3.00 13.34
CA ALA A 304 -11.23 3.00 14.60
C ALA A 304 -10.60 2.05 15.62
N ARG A 305 -9.95 0.96 15.17
CA ARG A 305 -9.22 0.01 16.01
C ARG A 305 -7.85 0.56 16.42
N LYS A 306 -7.55 0.56 17.72
CA LYS A 306 -6.23 0.97 18.27
C LYS A 306 -5.09 0.15 17.67
N ALA A 307 -5.27 -1.17 17.54
CA ALA A 307 -4.26 -2.07 16.96
C ALA A 307 -3.82 -1.61 15.55
N VAL A 308 -4.78 -1.31 14.66
CA VAL A 308 -4.49 -0.82 13.29
C VAL A 308 -3.73 0.51 13.32
N ARG A 309 -4.12 1.46 14.20
CA ARG A 309 -3.40 2.74 14.36
C ARG A 309 -1.96 2.53 14.85
N THR A 310 -1.75 1.59 15.77
CA THR A 310 -0.43 1.24 16.28
C THR A 310 0.45 0.67 15.17
N VAL A 311 -0.07 -0.30 14.39
CA VAL A 311 0.66 -0.88 13.25
C VAL A 311 0.97 0.18 12.18
N LEU A 312 0.03 1.07 11.85
CA LEU A 312 0.26 2.16 10.91
C LEU A 312 1.35 3.13 11.39
N THR A 313 1.42 3.39 12.70
CA THR A 313 2.48 4.22 13.30
C THR A 313 3.84 3.54 13.19
N GLU A 314 3.90 2.23 13.44
CA GLU A 314 5.14 1.47 13.28
C GLU A 314 5.56 1.31 11.82
N LEU A 315 4.63 1.22 10.86
CA LEU A 315 4.96 1.28 9.43
C LEU A 315 5.68 2.58 9.06
N ARG A 316 5.23 3.72 9.59
CA ARG A 316 5.92 5.02 9.38
C ARG A 316 7.31 5.06 10.02
N ARG A 317 7.50 4.39 11.16
CA ARG A 317 8.82 4.25 11.81
C ARG A 317 9.74 3.35 10.97
N ALA A 318 9.23 2.20 10.54
CA ALA A 318 9.92 1.25 9.68
C ALA A 318 10.36 1.91 8.36
N ALA A 319 9.52 2.75 7.75
CA ALA A 319 9.87 3.50 6.55
C ALA A 319 11.13 4.37 6.75
N ARG A 320 11.22 5.10 7.87
CA ARG A 320 12.43 5.88 8.19
C ARG A 320 13.65 4.98 8.34
N THR A 321 13.53 3.89 9.09
CA THR A 321 14.62 2.91 9.25
C THR A 321 15.08 2.32 7.91
N ILE A 322 14.16 2.06 6.97
CA ILE A 322 14.48 1.55 5.63
C ILE A 322 15.27 2.61 4.84
N GLN A 323 14.85 3.87 4.89
CA GLN A 323 15.51 4.97 4.20
C GLN A 323 16.91 5.27 4.76
N ASP A 324 17.07 5.24 6.10
CA ASP A 324 18.32 5.57 6.76
C ASP A 324 19.45 4.55 6.48
N ARG A 325 19.10 3.28 6.25
CA ARG A 325 20.05 2.21 5.87
C ARG A 325 20.82 2.53 4.59
N ASP A 326 20.26 3.31 3.67
CA ASP A 326 20.95 3.76 2.46
C ASP A 326 22.03 4.80 2.76
N GLY A 327 21.74 5.73 3.68
CA GLY A 327 22.70 6.74 4.13
C GLY A 327 23.95 6.12 4.77
N ASP A 328 23.78 5.04 5.52
CA ASP A 328 24.90 4.28 6.10
C ASP A 328 25.70 3.51 5.03
N ARG A 329 25.02 2.95 4.01
CA ARG A 329 25.70 2.30 2.87
C ARG A 329 26.51 3.28 2.04
N GLY A 330 26.02 4.51 1.85
CA GLY A 330 26.74 5.59 1.18
C GLY A 330 28.02 5.97 1.92
N ARG A 331 27.93 6.19 3.24
CA ARG A 331 29.08 6.53 4.10
C ARG A 331 30.16 5.44 4.10
N ASN A 332 29.77 4.17 4.18
CA ASN A 332 30.73 3.05 4.15
C ASN A 332 31.44 2.92 2.78
N ARG A 333 30.75 3.20 1.67
CA ARG A 333 31.36 3.18 0.32
C ARG A 333 32.39 4.30 0.11
N ASP A 334 32.12 5.49 0.65
CA ASP A 334 33.05 6.62 0.54
C ASP A 334 34.26 6.47 1.48
N GLY A 335 34.07 5.85 2.65
CA GLY A 335 35.17 5.53 3.58
C GLY A 335 36.15 4.48 3.06
N ASP A 336 35.68 3.50 2.30
CA ASP A 336 36.51 2.44 1.70
C ASP A 336 37.38 2.98 0.55
N ARG A 337 36.82 3.86 -0.30
CA ARG A 337 37.58 4.58 -1.34
C ARG A 337 38.64 5.54 -0.79
N GLY A 338 38.48 5.99 0.45
CA GLY A 338 39.47 6.83 1.15
C GLY A 338 40.69 6.05 1.64
N ARG A 339 40.52 4.77 2.02
CA ARG A 339 41.61 3.92 2.52
C ARG A 339 42.52 3.40 1.40
N ASP A 340 41.96 3.13 0.23
CA ASP A 340 42.74 2.68 -0.94
C ASP A 340 43.68 3.77 -1.48
N ARG A 341 43.42 5.06 -1.19
CA ARG A 341 44.28 6.17 -1.64
C ARG A 341 45.46 6.49 -0.72
N ASP A 342 45.44 6.03 0.54
CA ASP A 342 46.55 6.24 1.49
C ASP A 342 47.51 5.02 1.54
N GLY A 343 47.06 3.84 1.09
CA GLY A 343 47.90 2.64 1.02
C GLY A 343 49.02 2.69 -0.05
N ASP A 344 48.87 3.55 -1.06
CA ASP A 344 49.80 3.62 -2.22
C ASP A 344 50.87 4.71 -2.08
N ARG A 345 50.82 5.55 -1.04
CA ARG A 345 51.86 6.57 -0.78
C ARG A 345 53.01 6.11 0.11
N ASN A 346 52.95 4.89 0.68
CA ASN A 346 53.94 4.43 1.65
C ASN A 346 54.83 3.25 1.18
N ARG A 347 54.86 2.95 -0.14
CA ARG A 347 55.74 1.91 -0.72
C ARG A 347 56.83 2.45 -1.65
N GLY A 348 57.23 3.71 -1.47
CA GLY A 348 58.17 4.41 -2.36
C GLY A 348 59.42 5.00 -1.70
N ALA A 349 59.78 4.60 -0.47
CA ALA A 349 61.00 5.09 0.16
C ALA A 349 61.63 4.00 1.04
N GLY A 350 62.60 3.26 0.51
CA GLY A 350 63.39 2.34 1.32
C GLY A 350 64.09 1.21 0.57
N ALA A 351 64.91 1.52 -0.43
CA ALA A 351 66.00 0.63 -0.85
C ALA A 351 66.95 1.37 -1.79
N LEU A 352 68.00 1.99 -1.23
CA LEU A 352 69.26 2.31 -1.90
C LEU A 352 70.29 2.64 -0.81
N SER A 353 70.97 1.61 -0.31
CA SER A 353 72.29 1.72 0.30
C SER A 353 73.04 0.45 -0.08
N ALA A 354 74.00 0.59 -0.98
CA ALA A 354 74.92 -0.44 -1.42
C ALA A 354 76.29 -0.13 -0.80
N ASP A 355 76.88 -1.12 -0.13
CA ASP A 355 78.31 -1.22 0.10
C ASP A 355 78.78 -2.52 -0.58
N VAL A 356 79.71 -2.36 -1.53
CA VAL A 356 80.93 -3.15 -1.89
C VAL A 356 81.25 -2.91 -3.37
#